data_AF-A0A7S3K5H3-F1
#
_entry.id   AF-A0A7S3K5H3-F1
#
_cell.length_a   1.000
_cell.length_b   1.000
_cell.length_c   1.000
_cell.angle_alpha   90.00
_cell.angle_beta   90.00
_cell.angle_gamma   90.00
#
_symmetry.space_group_name_H-M   'P 1'
#
loop_
_entity.id
_entity.type
_entity.pdbx_description
1 polymer ?
#
loop_
_entity_poly.entity_id
_entity_poly.type
_entity_poly.pdbx_seq_one_letter_code
_entity_poly.pdbx_strand_id
1 'polypeptide(L)'
;KDIDFLLLWLDCDREGENICFEVIENVKTSLPFPKENHIFRAKFSSLANKDIKAAYEEIIHMPNEYESKSVEARQIIDLKIGIAFSVFQTLRLREKYPMIENVSRVISYGPCQFPTLGFCIERAERIKKFVPEPYWYLNATIKSDSAVTPNLS
;
A
#
# COMPACT_ATOMS: atom_id res chain seq x y z
N LYS A 1 28.14 -2.81 18.34
CA LYS A 1 28.79 -2.89 19.67
C LYS A 1 29.40 -1.53 19.94
N ASP A 2 29.33 -1.06 21.19
CA ASP A 2 29.72 0.30 21.64
C ASP A 2 28.80 1.42 21.11
N ILE A 3 27.49 1.24 21.26
CA ILE A 3 26.48 2.24 20.92
C ILE A 3 25.67 2.55 22.18
N ASP A 4 25.71 3.80 22.62
CA ASP A 4 24.94 4.25 23.78
C ASP A 4 23.49 4.58 23.42
N PHE A 5 23.21 5.04 22.20
CA PHE A 5 21.88 5.49 21.77
C PHE A 5 21.53 4.97 20.38
N LEU A 6 20.28 4.54 20.20
CA LEU A 6 19.69 4.18 18.91
C LEU A 6 18.76 5.31 18.47
N LEU A 7 19.04 5.88 17.30
CA LEU A 7 18.17 6.88 16.69
C LEU A 7 17.63 6.38 15.34
N LEU A 8 16.31 6.27 15.25
CA LEU A 8 15.59 5.70 14.12
C LEU A 8 15.13 6.80 13.16
N TRP A 9 15.65 6.76 11.93
CA TRP A 9 15.37 7.70 10.83
C TRP A 9 14.62 7.04 9.66
N LEU A 10 13.80 6.02 9.94
CA LEU A 10 13.01 5.36 8.91
C LEU A 10 11.87 6.26 8.40
N ASP A 11 11.30 5.92 7.25
CA ASP A 11 10.18 6.66 6.68
C ASP A 11 9.01 6.77 7.68
N CYS A 12 8.30 7.90 7.65
CA CYS A 12 7.29 8.23 8.65
C CYS A 12 5.90 7.71 8.27
N ASP A 13 5.81 6.42 7.96
CA ASP A 13 4.56 5.69 7.75
C ASP A 13 4.50 4.43 8.62
N ARG A 14 3.39 3.69 8.54
CA ARG A 14 3.18 2.50 9.37
C ARG A 14 4.20 1.39 9.10
N GLU A 15 4.65 1.23 7.85
CA GLU A 15 5.67 0.22 7.50
C GLU A 15 7.03 0.63 8.09
N GLY A 16 7.38 1.92 8.02
CA GLY A 16 8.56 2.46 8.66
C GLY A 16 8.54 2.31 10.18
N GLU A 17 7.39 2.50 10.83
CA GLU A 17 7.24 2.19 12.26
C GLU A 17 7.38 0.68 12.54
N ASN A 18 6.86 -0.19 11.68
CA ASN A 18 7.05 -1.64 11.84
C ASN A 18 8.53 -2.04 11.75
N ILE A 19 9.24 -1.52 10.75
CA ILE A 19 10.66 -1.78 10.58
C ILE A 19 11.47 -1.19 11.73
N CYS A 20 11.05 -0.06 12.33
CA CYS A 20 11.66 0.45 13.56
C CYS A 20 11.69 -0.62 14.66
N PHE A 21 10.59 -1.34 14.89
CA PHE A 21 10.54 -2.42 15.88
C PHE A 21 11.38 -3.63 15.48
N GLU A 22 11.45 -3.98 14.19
CA GLU A 22 12.38 -5.01 13.70
C GLU A 22 13.84 -4.64 13.98
N VAL A 23 14.23 -3.38 13.73
CA VAL A 23 15.59 -2.89 14.05
C VAL A 23 15.85 -2.96 15.55
N ILE A 24 14.92 -2.46 16.37
CA ILE A 24 15.02 -2.53 17.84
C ILE A 24 15.26 -3.97 18.30
N GLU A 25 14.46 -4.92 17.81
CA GLU A 25 14.55 -6.33 18.18
C GLU A 25 15.92 -6.94 17.83
N ASN A 26 16.50 -6.54 16.69
CA ASN A 26 17.82 -7.01 16.26
C ASN A 26 18.98 -6.40 17.07
N VAL A 27 18.84 -5.16 17.58
CA VAL A 27 19.93 -4.45 18.28
C VAL A 27 19.77 -4.40 19.80
N LYS A 28 18.62 -4.81 20.36
CA LYS A 28 18.31 -4.73 21.79
C LYS A 28 19.31 -5.42 22.71
N THR A 29 20.06 -6.41 22.22
CA THR A 29 21.08 -7.13 23.00
C THR A 29 22.36 -6.33 23.16
N SER A 30 22.56 -5.31 22.32
CA SER A 30 23.74 -4.45 22.31
C SER A 30 23.53 -3.09 22.98
N LEU A 31 22.29 -2.77 23.40
CA LEU A 31 21.95 -1.49 24.02
C LEU A 31 22.11 -1.51 25.55
N PRO A 32 22.54 -0.40 26.17
CA PRO A 32 22.60 -0.25 27.63
C PRO A 32 21.22 -0.37 28.29
N PHE A 33 21.19 -0.73 29.58
CA PHE A 33 19.96 -0.83 30.36
C PHE A 33 19.71 0.47 31.16
N PRO A 34 18.45 0.95 31.26
CA PRO A 34 17.21 0.42 30.66
C PRO A 34 17.07 0.80 29.19
N LYS A 35 16.87 -0.19 28.32
CA LYS A 35 16.98 -0.07 26.84
C LYS A 35 16.06 0.99 26.23
N GLU A 36 14.85 1.13 26.77
CA GLU A 36 13.83 2.06 26.28
C GLU A 36 14.29 3.52 26.33
N ASN A 37 15.10 3.89 27.33
CA ASN A 37 15.60 5.26 27.47
C ASN A 37 16.68 5.62 26.45
N HIS A 38 17.21 4.63 25.74
CA HIS A 38 18.26 4.79 24.75
C HIS A 38 17.74 4.74 23.31
N ILE A 39 16.42 4.65 23.11
CA ILE A 39 15.79 4.53 21.79
C ILE A 39 15.00 5.80 21.47
N PHE A 40 15.33 6.39 20.33
CA PHE A 40 14.73 7.61 19.83
C PHE A 40 14.21 7.42 18.41
N ARG A 41 13.17 8.15 18.07
CA ARG A 41 12.54 8.16 16.75
C ARG A 41 12.49 9.60 16.25
N ALA A 42 13.11 9.84 15.09
CA ALA A 42 12.98 11.12 14.39
C ALA A 42 11.74 11.09 13.50
N LYS A 43 10.93 12.16 13.48
CA LYS A 43 9.76 12.29 12.60
C LYS A 43 9.98 13.43 11.60
N PHE A 44 9.94 13.12 10.31
CA PHE A 44 10.15 14.06 9.21
C PHE A 44 9.19 13.75 8.06
N SER A 45 8.86 14.74 7.23
CA SER A 45 7.96 14.58 6.07
C SER A 45 8.69 14.74 4.73
N SER A 46 9.96 15.16 4.77
CA SER A 46 10.80 15.45 3.62
C SER A 46 12.29 15.34 3.98
N LEU A 47 13.13 15.18 2.96
CA LEU A 47 14.59 15.21 3.11
C LEU A 47 15.18 16.63 3.04
N ALA A 48 14.35 17.66 3.18
CA ALA A 48 14.80 19.05 3.17
C ALA A 48 15.58 19.37 4.46
N ASN A 49 16.66 20.14 4.35
CA ASN A 49 17.56 20.45 5.48
C ASN A 49 16.81 21.02 6.71
N LYS A 50 15.82 21.89 6.48
CA LYS A 50 14.99 22.47 7.54
C LYS A 50 14.21 21.40 8.31
N ASP A 51 13.64 20.43 7.59
CA ASP A 51 12.78 19.40 8.16
C ASP A 51 13.59 18.38 8.96
N ILE A 52 14.77 17.99 8.46
CA ILE A 52 15.69 17.09 9.18
C ILE A 52 16.21 17.74 10.46
N LYS A 53 16.52 19.05 10.45
CA LYS A 53 16.92 19.77 11.66
C LYS A 53 15.80 19.83 12.69
N ALA A 54 14.59 20.19 12.26
CA ALA A 54 13.42 20.20 13.13
C ALA A 54 13.15 18.81 13.73
N ALA A 55 13.25 17.74 12.93
CA ALA A 55 13.07 16.36 13.38
C ALA A 55 14.10 15.91 14.43
N TYR A 56 15.32 16.44 14.36
CA TYR A 56 16.36 16.18 15.36
C TYR A 56 16.13 16.99 16.64
N GLU A 57 15.68 18.23 16.53
CA GLU A 57 15.35 19.10 17.67
C GLU A 57 14.09 18.60 18.42
N GLU A 58 13.12 18.04 17.70
CA GLU A 58 11.84 17.53 18.22
C GLU A 58 11.79 15.99 18.26
N ILE A 59 12.91 15.37 18.62
CA ILE A 59 13.03 13.90 18.67
C ILE A 59 12.07 13.31 19.71
N ILE A 60 11.42 12.20 19.38
CA ILE A 60 10.50 11.52 20.30
C ILE A 60 11.13 10.25 20.88
N HIS A 61 10.69 9.87 22.07
CA HIS A 61 11.03 8.59 22.68
C HIS A 61 10.17 7.49 22.05
N MET A 62 10.83 6.44 21.56
CA MET A 62 10.24 5.24 20.97
C MET A 62 9.39 5.45 19.69
N PRO A 63 9.40 4.48 18.76
CA PRO A 63 8.43 4.40 17.66
C PRO A 63 7.02 4.02 18.16
N ASN A 64 6.01 4.24 17.33
CA ASN A 64 4.61 3.97 17.67
C ASN A 64 4.27 2.47 17.57
N GLU A 65 4.16 1.80 18.73
CA GLU A 65 3.88 0.35 18.80
C GLU A 65 2.52 -0.04 18.19
N TYR A 66 1.50 0.82 18.30
CA TYR A 66 0.18 0.51 17.75
C TYR A 66 0.17 0.52 16.22
N GLU A 67 0.97 1.39 15.60
CA GLU A 67 1.13 1.41 14.14
C GLU A 67 1.85 0.16 13.66
N SER A 68 2.93 -0.26 14.32
CA SER A 68 3.62 -1.53 14.02
C SER A 68 2.68 -2.73 14.18
N LYS A 69 1.98 -2.87 15.32
CA LYS A 69 1.00 -3.95 15.53
C LYS A 69 -0.09 -3.98 14.47
N SER A 70 -0.49 -2.83 13.93
CA SER A 70 -1.46 -2.77 12.83
C SER A 70 -0.92 -3.36 11.52
N VAL A 71 0.37 -3.18 11.24
CA VAL A 71 1.05 -3.78 10.08
C VAL A 71 1.19 -5.28 10.27
N GLU A 72 1.64 -5.73 11.44
CA GLU A 72 1.73 -7.16 11.75
C GLU A 72 0.37 -7.86 11.62
N ALA A 73 -0.70 -7.27 12.16
CA ALA A 73 -2.05 -7.80 12.03
C ALA A 73 -2.46 -7.93 10.56
N ARG A 74 -2.21 -6.90 9.74
CA ARG A 74 -2.49 -6.92 8.31
C ARG A 74 -1.70 -8.03 7.60
N GLN A 75 -0.41 -8.14 7.85
CA GLN A 75 0.44 -9.19 7.26
C GLN A 75 -0.05 -10.60 7.62
N ILE A 76 -0.43 -10.83 8.89
CA ILE A 76 -0.96 -12.12 9.35
C ILE A 76 -2.28 -12.44 8.66
N ILE A 77 -3.20 -11.47 8.54
CA ILE A 77 -4.49 -11.65 7.88
C ILE A 77 -4.29 -11.97 6.40
N ASP A 78 -3.49 -11.16 5.69
CA ASP A 78 -3.20 -11.34 4.28
C ASP A 78 -2.56 -12.71 4.00
N LEU A 79 -1.60 -13.13 4.85
CA LEU A 79 -0.94 -14.42 4.73
C LEU A 79 -1.89 -15.59 4.98
N LYS A 80 -2.62 -15.57 6.10
CA LYS A 80 -3.51 -16.69 6.49
C LYS A 80 -4.65 -16.86 5.49
N ILE A 81 -5.34 -15.78 5.15
CA ILE A 81 -6.44 -15.80 4.19
C ILE A 81 -5.88 -16.15 2.80
N GLY A 82 -4.80 -15.48 2.37
CA GLY A 82 -4.19 -15.69 1.07
C GLY A 82 -3.79 -17.14 0.84
N ILE A 83 -3.06 -17.76 1.78
CA ILE A 83 -2.64 -19.17 1.66
C ILE A 83 -3.86 -20.09 1.71
N ALA A 84 -4.76 -19.93 2.68
CA ALA A 84 -5.89 -20.84 2.84
C ALA A 84 -6.75 -20.94 1.57
N PHE A 85 -7.14 -19.80 1.00
CA PHE A 85 -7.95 -19.78 -0.21
C PHE A 85 -7.16 -20.15 -1.47
N SER A 86 -5.90 -19.70 -1.60
CA SER A 86 -5.07 -20.03 -2.76
C SER A 86 -4.81 -21.54 -2.86
N VAL A 87 -4.49 -22.20 -1.74
CA VAL A 87 -4.27 -23.65 -1.70
C VAL A 87 -5.56 -24.38 -2.02
N PHE A 88 -6.66 -24.04 -1.33
CA PHE A 88 -7.96 -24.67 -1.54
C PHE A 88 -8.41 -24.59 -3.01
N GLN A 89 -8.42 -23.40 -3.59
CA GLN A 89 -8.92 -23.21 -4.96
C GLN A 89 -7.97 -23.82 -5.99
N THR A 90 -6.65 -23.76 -5.77
CA THR A 90 -5.67 -24.36 -6.69
C THR A 90 -5.86 -25.87 -6.76
N LEU A 91 -5.95 -26.55 -5.61
CA LEU A 91 -6.14 -28.00 -5.57
C LEU A 91 -7.49 -28.40 -6.18
N ARG A 92 -8.57 -27.70 -5.80
CA ARG A 92 -9.93 -28.02 -6.26
C ARG A 92 -10.11 -27.81 -7.77
N LEU A 93 -9.59 -26.71 -8.32
CA LEU A 93 -9.77 -26.40 -9.74
C LEU A 93 -8.90 -27.25 -10.64
N ARG A 94 -7.72 -27.67 -10.17
CA ARG A 94 -6.88 -28.63 -10.90
C ARG A 94 -7.53 -29.99 -11.03
N GLU A 95 -8.05 -30.51 -9.93
CA GLU A 95 -8.79 -31.78 -9.91
C GLU A 95 -9.97 -31.73 -10.88
N LYS A 96 -10.71 -30.62 -10.89
CA LYS A 96 -11.91 -30.47 -11.73
C LYS A 96 -11.60 -30.19 -13.20
N TYR A 97 -10.52 -29.46 -13.48
CA TYR A 97 -10.16 -29.01 -14.83
C TYR A 97 -8.67 -29.27 -15.11
N PRO A 98 -8.31 -30.49 -15.54
CA PRO A 98 -6.91 -30.85 -15.81
C PRO A 98 -6.20 -29.93 -16.82
N MET A 99 -6.97 -29.31 -17.74
CA MET A 99 -6.45 -28.34 -18.72
C MET A 99 -5.82 -27.09 -18.08
N ILE A 100 -6.20 -26.74 -16.84
CA ILE A 100 -5.68 -25.56 -16.13
C ILE A 100 -4.23 -25.79 -15.67
N GLU A 101 -3.81 -27.05 -15.49
CA GLU A 101 -2.45 -27.39 -15.04
C GLU A 101 -1.37 -26.87 -16.01
N ASN A 102 -1.69 -26.80 -17.31
CA ASN A 102 -0.79 -26.26 -18.34
C ASN A 102 -0.78 -24.72 -18.40
N VAL A 103 -1.73 -24.04 -17.74
CA VAL A 103 -1.93 -22.59 -17.85
C VAL A 103 -1.42 -21.86 -16.60
N SER A 104 -1.62 -22.42 -15.40
CA SER A 104 -1.11 -21.82 -14.18
C SER A 104 -0.71 -22.83 -13.12
N ARG A 105 0.48 -22.59 -12.53
CA ARG A 105 0.98 -23.33 -11.38
C ARG A 105 0.31 -22.93 -10.06
N VAL A 106 -0.37 -21.80 -9.97
CA VAL A 106 -1.08 -21.38 -8.75
C VAL A 106 -2.25 -20.51 -9.15
N ILE A 107 -3.41 -20.77 -8.56
CA ILE A 107 -4.54 -19.85 -8.61
C ILE A 107 -4.48 -19.10 -7.28
N SER A 108 -4.08 -17.83 -7.30
CA SER A 108 -3.90 -17.03 -6.09
C SER A 108 -5.20 -16.33 -5.67
N TYR A 109 -5.36 -16.17 -4.37
CA TYR A 109 -6.42 -15.39 -3.74
C TYR A 109 -5.78 -14.40 -2.78
N GLY A 110 -6.27 -13.17 -2.77
CA GLY A 110 -5.91 -12.16 -1.78
C GLY A 110 -7.15 -11.36 -1.39
N PRO A 111 -7.35 -11.03 -0.10
CA PRO A 111 -8.55 -10.34 0.37
C PRO A 111 -8.75 -8.97 -0.31
N CYS A 112 -7.67 -8.27 -0.66
CA CYS A 112 -7.72 -7.02 -1.43
C CYS A 112 -7.60 -7.25 -2.96
N GLN A 113 -6.86 -8.27 -3.39
CA GLN A 113 -6.67 -8.58 -4.81
C GLN A 113 -7.98 -9.02 -5.50
N PHE A 114 -8.79 -9.81 -4.80
CA PHE A 114 -10.05 -10.34 -5.32
C PHE A 114 -11.09 -9.25 -5.68
N PRO A 115 -11.46 -8.32 -4.77
CA PRO A 115 -12.37 -7.23 -5.11
C PRO A 115 -11.78 -6.29 -6.18
N THR A 116 -10.45 -6.07 -6.18
CA THR A 116 -9.78 -5.27 -7.21
C THR A 116 -9.99 -5.84 -8.61
N LEU A 117 -9.83 -7.15 -8.79
CA LEU A 117 -10.16 -7.83 -10.04
C LEU A 117 -11.67 -7.77 -10.34
N GLY A 118 -12.51 -7.82 -9.31
CA GLY A 118 -13.96 -7.66 -9.41
C GLY A 118 -14.36 -6.38 -10.15
N PHE A 119 -13.73 -5.23 -9.85
CA PHE A 119 -14.01 -3.97 -10.56
C PHE A 119 -13.69 -4.04 -12.05
N CYS A 120 -12.58 -4.69 -12.42
CA CYS A 120 -12.21 -4.88 -13.83
C CYS A 120 -13.23 -5.74 -14.57
N ILE A 121 -13.67 -6.85 -13.94
CA ILE A 121 -14.68 -7.75 -14.50
C ILE A 121 -16.02 -7.03 -14.63
N GLU A 122 -16.44 -6.29 -13.61
CA GLU A 122 -17.69 -5.53 -13.63
C GLU A 122 -17.69 -4.52 -14.77
N ARG A 123 -16.59 -3.76 -14.94
CA ARG A 123 -16.45 -2.82 -16.04
C ARG A 123 -16.51 -3.52 -17.40
N ALA A 124 -15.83 -4.66 -17.55
CA ALA A 124 -15.82 -5.43 -18.79
C ALA A 124 -17.22 -5.95 -19.14
N GLU A 125 -17.97 -6.45 -18.16
CA GLU A 125 -19.35 -6.91 -18.35
C GLU A 125 -20.30 -5.77 -18.71
N ARG A 126 -20.14 -4.58 -18.09
CA ARG A 126 -20.91 -3.39 -18.47
C ARG A 126 -20.64 -2.98 -19.93
N ILE A 127 -19.40 -3.08 -20.41
CA ILE A 127 -19.07 -2.79 -21.82
C ILE A 127 -19.74 -3.82 -22.74
N LYS A 128 -19.61 -5.11 -22.45
CA LYS A 128 -20.20 -6.17 -23.28
C LYS A 128 -21.72 -6.07 -23.39
N LYS A 129 -22.37 -5.66 -22.31
CA LYS A 129 -23.83 -5.50 -22.22
C LYS A 129 -24.31 -4.13 -22.70
N PHE A 130 -23.41 -3.22 -23.03
CA PHE A 130 -23.77 -1.89 -23.50
C PHE A 130 -24.43 -1.99 -24.87
N VAL A 131 -25.67 -1.52 -24.96
CA VAL A 131 -26.41 -1.37 -26.22
C VAL A 131 -26.36 0.12 -26.57
N PRO A 132 -25.65 0.54 -27.63
CA PRO A 132 -25.60 1.94 -28.04
C PRO A 132 -26.97 2.45 -28.45
N GLU A 133 -27.37 3.60 -27.92
CA GLU A 133 -28.63 4.26 -28.26
C GLU A 133 -28.35 5.52 -29.09
N PRO A 134 -28.96 5.67 -30.28
CA PRO A 134 -28.81 6.87 -31.08
C PRO A 134 -29.45 8.07 -30.36
N TYR A 135 -28.76 9.21 -30.37
CA TYR A 135 -29.25 10.47 -29.83
C TYR A 135 -28.93 11.63 -30.78
N TRP A 136 -29.68 12.72 -30.64
CA TRP A 136 -29.45 13.94 -31.39
C TRP A 136 -28.87 15.02 -30.47
N TYR A 137 -27.97 15.82 -30.99
CA TYR A 137 -27.45 17.01 -30.32
C TYR A 137 -27.26 18.14 -31.34
N LEU A 138 -27.36 19.38 -30.88
CA LEU A 138 -27.22 20.56 -31.72
C LEU A 138 -25.76 21.04 -31.64
N ASN A 139 -25.07 21.08 -32.78
CA ASN A 139 -23.69 21.52 -32.88
C ASN A 139 -23.61 22.80 -33.74
N ALA A 140 -23.23 23.93 -33.14
CA ALA A 140 -23.08 25.21 -33.82
C ALA A 140 -21.61 25.63 -33.82
N THR A 141 -21.08 25.94 -35.00
CA THR A 141 -19.71 26.48 -35.15
C THR A 141 -19.80 27.91 -35.67
N ILE A 142 -19.16 28.84 -34.96
CA ILE A 142 -19.10 30.25 -35.34
C ILE A 142 -17.71 30.51 -35.93
N LYS A 143 -17.64 30.98 -37.18
CA LYS A 143 -16.40 31.56 -37.72
C LYS A 143 -16.34 33.03 -37.34
N SER A 144 -15.33 33.41 -36.57
CA SER A 144 -14.99 34.81 -36.31
C SER A 144 -13.82 35.22 -37.20
N ASP A 145 -13.98 36.29 -37.98
CA ASP A 145 -12.87 36.95 -38.71
C ASP A 145 -12.04 37.88 -37.80
N SER A 146 -12.14 37.73 -36.48
CA SER A 146 -11.34 38.48 -35.51
C SER A 146 -11.04 37.63 -34.27
N ALA A 147 -9.77 37.64 -33.87
CA ALA A 147 -9.24 36.88 -32.74
C ALA A 147 -9.89 37.30 -31.40
N VAL A 148 -11.04 36.73 -31.07
CA VAL A 148 -11.57 36.71 -29.70
C VAL A 148 -12.24 35.36 -29.49
N THR A 149 -11.60 34.51 -28.69
CA THR A 149 -12.11 33.22 -28.23
C THR A 149 -13.24 33.42 -27.23
N PRO A 150 -14.47 32.93 -27.48
CA PRO A 150 -15.45 32.80 -26.42
C PRO A 150 -15.16 31.51 -25.64
N ASN A 151 -14.77 31.66 -24.37
CA ASN A 151 -14.84 30.57 -23.40
C ASN A 151 -16.31 30.23 -23.17
N LEU A 152 -16.72 29.03 -23.56
CA LEU A 152 -17.95 28.41 -23.08
C LEU A 152 -17.54 27.40 -22.01
N SER A 153 -17.79 27.77 -20.76
CA SER A 153 -17.72 26.92 -19.57
C SER A 153 -18.78 25.82 -19.61
#